data_AF-A0A2U9BHK6-F1
#
_entry.id   AF-A0A2U9BHK6-F1
#
_cell.length_a   1.000
_cell.length_b   1.000
_cell.length_c   1.000
_cell.angle_alpha   90.00
_cell.angle_beta   90.00
_cell.angle_gamma   90.00
#
_symmetry.space_group_name_H-M   'P 1'
#
loop_
_entity.id
_entity.type
_entity.pdbx_description
1 polymer ?
#
loop_
_entity_poly.entity_id
_entity_poly.type
_entity_poly.pdbx_seq_one_letter_code
_entity_poly.pdbx_strand_id
1 'polypeptide(L)'
;MASHFRSYIWDPVLIVSQIVLMQCIYYSFLGLWLAGVDSLVPTSRSLDQIFNYELLGFASMQGRLSMMAFILNSLTCALGLWFFIRRGKQCLDFTVTVHFFHMICCWIYNAHLPAALSWWLVNVACMALMAVIGEYLCMRTELRAIPVNSGPKSNL
;
A
#
# COMPACT_ATOMS: atom_id res chain seq x y z
N MET A 1 18.92 -32.05 -16.38
CA MET A 1 18.28 -30.86 -16.99
C MET A 1 18.65 -29.67 -16.12
N ALA A 2 19.49 -28.77 -16.61
CA ALA A 2 19.96 -27.64 -15.84
C ALA A 2 18.78 -26.73 -15.47
N SER A 3 18.69 -26.33 -14.20
CA SER A 3 17.75 -25.32 -13.74
C SER A 3 18.04 -24.02 -14.51
N HIS A 4 17.21 -23.73 -15.49
CA HIS A 4 17.23 -22.44 -16.17
C HIS A 4 16.82 -21.39 -15.13
N PHE A 5 17.80 -20.75 -14.49
CA PHE A 5 17.58 -19.54 -13.72
C PHE A 5 16.89 -18.57 -14.67
N ARG A 6 15.59 -18.34 -14.43
CA ARG A 6 14.76 -17.46 -15.24
C ARG A 6 15.42 -16.09 -15.19
N SER A 7 16.11 -15.72 -16.27
CA SER A 7 16.65 -14.39 -16.44
C SER A 7 15.50 -13.41 -16.23
N TYR A 8 15.77 -12.33 -15.52
CA TYR A 8 14.80 -11.28 -15.31
C TYR A 8 14.59 -10.61 -16.68
N ILE A 9 13.65 -11.13 -17.48
CA ILE A 9 13.23 -10.47 -18.72
C ILE A 9 12.52 -9.21 -18.27
N TRP A 10 13.21 -8.07 -18.41
CA TRP A 10 12.70 -6.76 -18.04
C TRP A 10 11.51 -6.44 -18.95
N ASP A 11 10.31 -6.53 -18.38
CA ASP A 11 9.08 -6.14 -19.06
C ASP A 11 8.58 -4.82 -18.46
N PRO A 12 8.92 -3.68 -19.06
CA PRO A 12 8.58 -2.36 -18.53
C PRO A 12 7.08 -2.12 -18.51
N VAL A 13 6.36 -2.71 -19.46
CA VAL A 13 4.90 -2.54 -19.56
C VAL A 13 4.22 -3.20 -18.36
N LEU A 14 4.71 -4.36 -17.94
CA LEU A 14 4.20 -5.04 -16.75
C LEU A 14 4.47 -4.24 -15.46
N ILE A 15 5.66 -3.64 -15.32
CA ILE A 15 5.98 -2.82 -14.15
C ILE A 15 5.10 -1.56 -14.11
N VAL A 16 4.98 -0.84 -15.23
CA VAL A 16 4.16 0.38 -15.30
C VAL A 16 2.68 0.06 -15.04
N SER A 17 2.15 -1.01 -15.63
CA SER A 17 0.77 -1.42 -15.38
C SER A 17 0.52 -1.81 -13.91
N GLN A 18 1.48 -2.46 -13.24
CA GLN A 18 1.41 -2.74 -11.81
C GLN A 18 1.43 -1.46 -10.96
N ILE A 19 2.26 -0.47 -11.31
CA ILE A 19 2.26 0.83 -10.61
C ILE A 19 0.89 1.49 -10.76
N VAL A 20 0.39 1.63 -11.99
CA VAL A 20 -0.92 2.25 -12.26
C VAL A 20 -2.04 1.51 -11.52
N LEU A 21 -2.03 0.18 -11.54
CA LEU A 21 -2.99 -0.64 -10.81
C LEU A 21 -2.95 -0.36 -9.31
N MET A 22 -1.76 -0.30 -8.71
CA MET A 22 -1.63 0.00 -7.28
C MET A 22 -2.15 1.40 -6.94
N GLN A 23 -1.99 2.38 -7.83
CA GLN A 23 -2.58 3.71 -7.64
C GLN A 23 -4.11 3.68 -7.71
N CYS A 24 -4.67 2.97 -8.68
CA CYS A 24 -6.11 2.81 -8.80
C CYS A 24 -6.70 2.15 -7.54
N ILE A 25 -6.05 1.10 -7.03
CA ILE A 25 -6.44 0.44 -5.78
C ILE A 25 -6.39 1.44 -4.62
N TYR A 26 -5.26 2.14 -4.45
CA TYR A 26 -5.07 3.07 -3.34
C TYR A 26 -6.17 4.14 -3.28
N TYR A 27 -6.45 4.84 -4.38
CA TYR A 27 -7.43 5.92 -4.39
C TYR A 27 -8.88 5.43 -4.35
N SER A 28 -9.19 4.32 -5.03
CA SER A 28 -10.56 3.78 -5.03
C SER A 28 -10.96 3.27 -3.65
N PHE A 29 -10.08 2.52 -2.99
CA PHE A 29 -10.36 2.00 -1.65
C PHE A 29 -10.24 3.08 -0.58
N LEU A 30 -9.35 4.07 -0.71
CA LEU A 30 -9.32 5.21 0.21
C LEU A 30 -10.64 5.98 0.16
N GLY A 31 -11.14 6.27 -1.04
CA GLY A 31 -12.45 6.90 -1.21
C GLY A 31 -13.59 6.06 -0.62
N LEU A 32 -13.56 4.74 -0.82
CA LEU A 32 -14.55 3.83 -0.24
C LEU A 32 -14.49 3.81 1.30
N TRP A 33 -13.30 3.75 1.89
CA TRP A 33 -13.11 3.77 3.33
C TRP A 33 -13.56 5.08 3.94
N LEU A 34 -13.21 6.23 3.34
CA LEU A 34 -13.68 7.53 3.77
C LEU A 34 -15.20 7.66 3.66
N ALA A 35 -15.80 7.26 2.53
CA ALA A 35 -17.25 7.25 2.37
C ALA A 35 -17.95 6.34 3.39
N GLY A 36 -17.34 5.19 3.69
CA GLY A 36 -17.82 4.25 4.72
C GLY A 36 -17.80 4.88 6.11
N VAL A 37 -16.68 5.48 6.51
CA VAL A 37 -16.54 6.12 7.82
C VAL A 37 -17.46 7.35 7.94
N ASP A 38 -17.57 8.16 6.88
CA ASP A 38 -18.46 9.32 6.82
C ASP A 38 -19.95 8.95 6.69
N SER A 39 -20.27 7.68 6.41
CA SER A 39 -21.66 7.19 6.50
C SER A 39 -22.07 6.90 7.94
N LEU A 40 -21.10 6.62 8.82
CA LEU A 40 -21.32 6.33 10.24
C LEU A 40 -21.46 7.63 11.07
N VAL A 41 -20.91 8.74 10.58
CA VAL A 41 -20.93 10.04 11.26
C VAL A 41 -21.31 11.13 10.26
N PRO A 42 -22.35 11.95 10.52
CA PRO A 42 -22.71 13.06 9.65
C PRO A 42 -21.59 14.12 9.63
N THR A 43 -20.72 13.98 8.64
CA THR A 43 -19.56 14.85 8.39
C THR A 43 -19.64 15.39 6.97
N SER A 44 -19.04 16.56 6.73
CA SER A 44 -18.96 17.15 5.41
C SER A 44 -17.98 16.35 4.55
N ARG A 45 -18.50 15.65 3.54
CA ARG A 45 -17.69 14.93 2.55
C ARG A 45 -17.01 15.92 1.64
N SER A 46 -15.68 15.98 1.68
CA SER A 46 -14.91 16.81 0.75
C SER A 46 -13.61 16.12 0.35
N LEU A 47 -13.08 16.51 -0.82
CA LEU A 47 -11.78 16.03 -1.29
C LEU A 47 -10.63 16.46 -0.36
N ASP A 48 -10.88 17.44 0.50
CA ASP A 48 -9.93 17.89 1.51
C ASP A 48 -9.57 16.77 2.50
N GLN A 49 -10.48 15.84 2.77
CA GLN A 49 -10.19 14.68 3.64
C GLN A 49 -9.10 13.76 3.07
N ILE A 50 -8.89 13.80 1.76
CA ILE A 50 -7.88 13.01 1.05
C ILE A 50 -6.59 13.81 0.90
N PHE A 51 -6.69 15.06 0.45
CA PHE A 51 -5.53 15.83 -0.01
C PHE A 51 -5.09 16.96 0.93
N ASN A 52 -5.96 17.48 1.79
CA ASN A 52 -5.60 18.57 2.68
C ASN A 52 -4.85 18.02 3.91
N TYR A 53 -3.59 18.41 4.05
CA TYR A 53 -2.71 17.94 5.13
C TYR A 53 -3.07 18.53 6.50
N GLU A 54 -3.78 19.66 6.55
CA GLU A 54 -4.15 20.33 7.81
C GLU A 54 -5.30 19.61 8.52
N LEU A 55 -6.17 18.94 7.77
CA LEU A 55 -7.30 18.19 8.32
C LEU A 55 -6.87 16.88 8.95
N LEU A 56 -5.73 16.32 8.55
CA LEU A 56 -5.20 15.06 9.05
C LEU A 56 -4.47 15.27 10.38
N GLY A 57 -5.25 15.51 11.44
CA GLY A 57 -4.76 15.75 12.80
C GLY A 57 -5.48 14.92 13.86
N PHE A 58 -4.85 14.76 15.02
CA PHE A 58 -5.41 13.98 16.15
C PHE A 58 -6.50 14.73 16.94
N ALA A 59 -6.50 16.06 16.86
CA ALA A 59 -7.39 16.92 17.64
C ALA A 59 -8.84 16.84 17.16
N SER A 60 -9.06 16.88 15.84
CA SER A 60 -10.40 16.88 15.26
C SER A 60 -10.96 15.44 15.16
N MET A 61 -12.27 15.30 15.34
CA MET A 61 -12.95 14.02 15.15
C MET A 61 -12.83 13.55 13.69
N GLN A 62 -13.00 14.48 12.74
CA GLN A 62 -12.85 14.19 11.31
C GLN A 62 -11.44 13.70 10.96
N GLY A 63 -10.39 14.33 11.52
CA GLY A 63 -9.00 13.89 11.30
C GLY A 63 -8.75 12.47 11.82
N ARG A 64 -9.31 12.11 12.98
CA ARG A 64 -9.24 10.73 13.51
C ARG A 64 -9.92 9.71 12.61
N LEU A 65 -11.09 10.03 12.10
CA LEU A 65 -11.83 9.19 11.17
C LEU A 65 -11.06 8.99 9.85
N SER A 66 -10.50 10.07 9.30
CA SER A 66 -9.63 10.01 8.13
C SER A 66 -8.40 9.14 8.41
N MET A 67 -7.72 9.30 9.55
CA MET A 67 -6.58 8.44 9.92
C MET A 67 -6.96 6.96 9.96
N MET A 68 -8.11 6.60 10.53
CA MET A 68 -8.60 5.22 10.51
C MET A 68 -8.81 4.72 9.07
N ALA A 69 -9.37 5.53 8.19
CA ALA A 69 -9.53 5.19 6.78
C ALA A 69 -8.18 4.97 6.07
N PHE A 70 -7.17 5.81 6.32
CA PHE A 70 -5.82 5.63 5.80
C PHE A 70 -5.17 4.32 6.29
N ILE A 71 -5.35 3.97 7.56
CA ILE A 71 -4.84 2.70 8.12
C ILE A 71 -5.54 1.51 7.47
N LEU A 72 -6.87 1.53 7.37
CA LEU A 72 -7.63 0.46 6.69
C LEU A 72 -7.23 0.34 5.22
N ASN A 73 -7.04 1.48 4.54
CA ASN A 73 -6.58 1.50 3.15
C ASN A 73 -5.18 0.90 2.99
N SER A 74 -4.27 1.15 3.94
CA SER A 74 -2.92 0.56 3.91
C SER A 74 -2.95 -0.98 4.04
N LEU A 75 -3.91 -1.54 4.80
CA LEU A 75 -4.15 -2.98 4.85
C LEU A 75 -4.72 -3.51 3.53
N THR A 76 -5.69 -2.81 2.94
CA THR A 76 -6.23 -3.19 1.62
C THR A 76 -5.16 -3.15 0.54
N CYS A 77 -4.29 -2.14 0.55
CA CYS A 77 -3.18 -2.04 -0.38
C CYS A 77 -2.12 -3.13 -0.16
N ALA A 78 -1.87 -3.55 1.08
CA ALA A 78 -1.00 -4.70 1.36
C ALA A 78 -1.52 -6.00 0.72
N LEU A 79 -2.85 -6.21 0.72
CA LEU A 79 -3.48 -7.32 0.00
C LEU A 79 -3.35 -7.15 -1.52
N GLY A 80 -3.41 -5.92 -2.04
CA GLY A 80 -3.13 -5.60 -3.43
C GLY A 80 -1.70 -5.99 -3.84
N LEU A 81 -0.69 -5.60 -3.04
CA LEU A 81 0.70 -6.00 -3.24
C LEU A 81 0.83 -7.54 -3.30
N TRP A 82 0.19 -8.21 -2.35
CA TRP A 82 0.19 -9.67 -2.27
C TRP A 82 -0.40 -10.34 -3.51
N PHE A 83 -1.54 -9.86 -4.00
CA PHE A 83 -2.23 -10.50 -5.11
C PHE A 83 -1.55 -10.25 -6.48
N PHE A 84 -1.10 -9.01 -6.72
CA PHE A 84 -0.63 -8.56 -8.03
C PHE A 84 0.90 -8.59 -8.22
N ILE A 85 1.69 -8.27 -7.19
CA ILE A 85 3.15 -8.21 -7.30
C ILE A 85 3.79 -9.55 -6.96
N ARG A 86 3.26 -10.26 -5.93
CA ARG A 86 3.66 -11.62 -5.50
C ARG A 86 5.15 -11.82 -5.15
N ARG A 87 5.99 -10.80 -5.30
CA ARG A 87 7.43 -10.82 -5.03
C ARG A 87 7.75 -9.90 -3.85
N GLY A 88 8.10 -10.49 -2.72
CA GLY A 88 8.29 -9.76 -1.46
C GLY A 88 9.34 -8.65 -1.56
N LYS A 89 10.47 -8.91 -2.23
CA LYS A 89 11.58 -7.95 -2.39
C LYS A 89 11.20 -6.65 -3.11
N GLN A 90 10.09 -6.62 -3.84
CA GLN A 90 9.65 -5.42 -4.58
C GLN A 90 8.53 -4.67 -3.84
N CYS A 91 7.96 -5.24 -2.77
CA CYS A 91 6.83 -4.64 -2.06
C CYS A 91 7.16 -3.27 -1.48
N LEU A 92 8.38 -3.06 -0.98
CA LEU A 92 8.82 -1.76 -0.46
C LEU A 92 8.83 -0.70 -1.57
N ASP A 93 9.42 -1.01 -2.73
CA ASP A 93 9.51 -0.07 -3.86
C ASP A 93 8.13 0.38 -4.34
N PHE A 94 7.19 -0.56 -4.47
CA PHE A 94 5.80 -0.25 -4.84
C PHE A 94 5.07 0.56 -3.76
N THR A 95 5.29 0.24 -2.49
CA THR A 95 4.69 1.00 -1.39
C THR A 95 5.19 2.44 -1.34
N VAL A 96 6.49 2.63 -1.48
CA VAL A 96 7.13 3.96 -1.50
C VAL A 96 6.65 4.77 -2.70
N THR A 97 6.59 4.17 -3.89
CA THR A 97 6.09 4.85 -5.08
C THR A 97 4.63 5.28 -4.92
N VAL A 98 3.74 4.44 -4.40
CA VAL A 98 2.34 4.82 -4.11
C VAL A 98 2.25 6.06 -3.22
N HIS A 99 2.96 6.07 -2.09
CA HIS A 99 2.94 7.19 -1.15
C HIS A 99 3.66 8.43 -1.70
N PHE A 100 4.67 8.25 -2.55
CA PHE A 100 5.35 9.36 -3.24
C PHE A 100 4.42 10.09 -4.20
N PHE A 101 3.64 9.36 -5.00
CA PHE A 101 2.62 9.99 -5.84
C PHE A 101 1.52 10.64 -5.00
N HIS A 102 1.10 10.04 -3.89
CA HIS A 102 0.15 10.68 -2.97
C HIS A 102 0.69 12.01 -2.44
N MET A 103 1.96 12.05 -2.01
CA MET A 103 2.64 13.28 -1.61
C MET A 103 2.64 14.34 -2.73
N ILE A 104 2.94 13.95 -3.98
CA ILE A 104 2.87 14.85 -5.14
C ILE A 104 1.46 15.38 -5.34
N CYS A 105 0.44 14.53 -5.26
CA CYS A 105 -0.96 14.96 -5.39
C CYS A 105 -1.34 15.95 -4.28
N CYS A 106 -0.96 15.69 -3.03
CA CYS A 106 -1.18 16.63 -1.92
C CYS A 106 -0.43 17.95 -2.14
N TRP A 107 0.79 17.92 -2.67
CA TRP A 107 1.53 19.14 -2.99
C TRP A 107 0.84 19.96 -4.08
N ILE A 108 0.40 19.31 -5.17
CA ILE A 108 -0.32 19.98 -6.26
C ILE A 108 -1.65 20.57 -5.75
N TYR A 109 -2.37 19.84 -4.91
CA TYR A 109 -3.67 20.27 -4.38
C TYR A 109 -3.56 21.49 -3.45
N ASN A 110 -2.58 21.50 -2.55
CA ASN A 110 -2.44 22.59 -1.57
C ASN A 110 -1.50 23.71 -2.04
N ALA A 111 -0.87 23.59 -3.22
CA ALA A 111 0.20 24.45 -3.75
C ALA A 111 1.46 24.59 -2.86
N HIS A 112 1.43 24.03 -1.65
CA HIS A 112 2.48 24.05 -0.65
C HIS A 112 2.86 22.62 -0.27
N LEU A 113 4.11 22.44 0.17
CA LEU A 113 4.56 21.17 0.69
C LEU A 113 3.86 20.86 2.03
N PRO A 114 3.48 19.60 2.30
CA PRO A 114 2.86 19.22 3.57
C PRO A 114 3.78 19.57 4.74
N ALA A 115 3.45 20.63 5.48
CA ALA A 115 4.22 21.06 6.65
C ALA A 115 3.74 20.39 7.95
N ALA A 116 2.54 19.80 7.94
CA ALA A 116 1.95 19.17 9.11
C ALA A 116 2.67 17.86 9.49
N LEU A 117 3.27 17.82 10.68
CA LEU A 117 3.97 16.63 11.19
C LEU A 117 3.03 15.41 11.31
N SER A 118 1.76 15.62 11.68
CA SER A 118 0.77 14.56 11.79
C SER A 118 0.56 13.84 10.44
N TRP A 119 0.56 14.58 9.34
CA TRP A 119 0.44 14.01 8.01
C TRP A 119 1.62 13.09 7.68
N TRP A 120 2.85 13.52 8.01
CA TRP A 120 4.05 12.69 7.83
C TRP A 120 4.01 11.43 8.67
N LEU A 121 3.64 11.54 9.94
CA LEU A 121 3.57 10.39 10.85
C LEU A 121 2.56 9.35 10.35
N VAL A 122 1.37 9.79 9.92
CA VAL A 122 0.34 8.89 9.40
C VAL A 122 0.79 8.22 8.10
N ASN A 123 1.34 8.98 7.15
CA ASN A 123 1.80 8.41 5.88
C ASN A 123 2.99 7.46 6.05
N VAL A 124 3.96 7.78 6.92
CA VAL A 124 5.08 6.88 7.23
C VAL A 124 4.58 5.61 7.93
N ALA A 125 3.62 5.72 8.86
CA ALA A 125 3.03 4.57 9.51
C ALA A 125 2.25 3.68 8.53
N CYS A 126 1.43 4.27 7.65
CA CYS A 126 0.73 3.55 6.59
C CYS A 126 1.69 2.90 5.59
N MET A 127 2.76 3.59 5.21
CA MET A 127 3.81 3.06 4.33
C MET A 127 4.52 1.87 4.98
N ALA A 128 4.93 1.97 6.25
CA ALA A 128 5.56 0.87 6.97
C ALA A 128 4.62 -0.34 7.10
N LEU A 129 3.36 -0.10 7.48
CA LEU A 129 2.36 -1.15 7.64
C LEU A 129 2.08 -1.86 6.31
N MET A 130 1.87 -1.10 5.23
CA MET A 130 1.64 -1.65 3.90
C MET A 130 2.84 -2.47 3.41
N ALA A 131 4.07 -1.96 3.60
CA ALA A 131 5.29 -2.63 3.17
C ALA A 131 5.53 -3.93 3.96
N VAL A 132 5.47 -3.88 5.29
CA VAL A 132 5.75 -5.06 6.15
C VAL A 132 4.72 -6.16 5.94
N ILE A 133 3.42 -5.81 5.91
CA ILE A 133 2.37 -6.81 5.72
C ILE A 133 2.40 -7.36 4.29
N GLY A 134 2.58 -6.49 3.29
CA GLY A 134 2.69 -6.91 1.89
C GLY A 134 3.87 -7.84 1.65
N GLU A 135 5.04 -7.50 2.18
CA GLU A 135 6.25 -8.33 2.10
C GLU A 135 6.06 -9.67 2.81
N TYR A 136 5.55 -9.67 4.04
CA TYR A 136 5.28 -10.89 4.80
C TYR A 136 4.33 -11.84 4.06
N LEU A 137 3.23 -11.31 3.52
CA LEU A 137 2.26 -12.11 2.76
C LEU A 137 2.88 -12.69 1.47
N CYS A 138 3.60 -11.86 0.71
CA CYS A 138 4.28 -12.30 -0.50
C CYS A 138 5.32 -13.40 -0.20
N MET A 139 6.19 -13.18 0.79
CA MET A 139 7.22 -14.13 1.18
C MET A 139 6.60 -15.46 1.62
N ARG A 140 5.53 -15.42 2.42
CA ARG A 140 4.83 -16.63 2.86
C ARG A 140 4.26 -17.43 1.68
N THR A 141 3.74 -16.75 0.64
CA THR A 141 3.27 -17.44 -0.57
C THR A 141 4.39 -17.96 -1.45
N GLU A 142 5.51 -17.24 -1.55
CA GLU A 142 6.68 -17.66 -2.31
C GLU A 142 7.29 -18.93 -1.71
N LEU A 143 7.43 -18.99 -0.38
CA LEU A 143 7.95 -20.15 0.34
C LEU A 143 7.06 -21.40 0.23
N ARG A 144 5.73 -21.24 0.14
CA ARG A 144 4.79 -22.36 -0.02
C ARG A 144 4.86 -23.02 -1.40
N ALA A 145 5.33 -22.32 -2.42
CA ALA A 145 5.43 -22.85 -3.78
C ALA A 145 6.60 -23.85 -3.95
N ILE A 146 7.48 -23.99 -2.96
CA ILE A 146 8.59 -24.94 -2.98
C ILE A 146 8.15 -26.21 -2.23
N PRO A 147 7.79 -27.32 -2.91
CA PRO A 147 7.57 -28.58 -2.23
C PRO A 147 8.91 -29.06 -1.68
N VAL A 148 9.04 -29.11 -0.36
CA VAL A 148 10.14 -29.83 0.30
C VAL A 148 9.86 -31.32 0.11
N ASN A 149 10.23 -31.85 -1.06
CA ASN A 149 10.24 -33.28 -1.28
C ASN A 149 11.26 -33.86 -0.30
N SER A 150 10.76 -34.35 0.83
CA SER A 150 11.51 -35.12 1.79
C SER A 150 11.88 -36.41 1.08
N GLY A 151 13.03 -36.43 0.41
CA GLY A 151 13.54 -37.62 -0.26
C GLY A 151 13.56 -38.80 0.73
N PRO A 152 13.38 -40.05 0.26
CA PRO A 152 13.33 -41.21 1.14
C PRO A 152 14.55 -41.19 2.06
N LYS A 153 14.32 -41.22 3.38
CA LYS A 153 15.40 -41.47 4.34
C LYS A 153 15.98 -42.84 3.99
N SER A 154 17.16 -42.85 3.38
CA SER A 154 17.95 -44.08 3.26
C SER A 154 18.37 -44.47 4.67
N ASN A 155 17.59 -45.36 5.29
CA ASN A 155 18.03 -46.07 6.48
C ASN A 155 19.17 -46.99 6.02
N LEU A 156 20.40 -46.64 6.42
CA LEU A 156 21.56 -47.53 6.42
C LEU A 156 21.49 -48.42 7.67
#